data_AF-A0A6U3RH02-F1
#
_entry.id   AF-A0A6U3RH02-F1
#
_cell.length_a   1.000
_cell.length_b   1.000
_cell.length_c   1.000
_cell.angle_alpha   90.00
_cell.angle_beta   90.00
_cell.angle_gamma   90.00
#
_symmetry.space_group_name_H-M   'P 1'
#
loop_
_entity.id
_entity.type
_entity.pdbx_description
1 polymer ?
#
loop_
_entity_poly.entity_id
_entity_poly.type
_entity_poly.pdbx_seq_one_letter_code
_entity_poly.pdbx_strand_id
1 'polypeptide(L)'
;MQKADGHRIVETTVNASVRIADCTRWEEIKDCVNYHVQMAALAEAPTEFRLLNKSGGVAQEFSVAVSGPAYIQQDVKNATNIMRKARPGGVTPLTRHIKEIHKKVSSMAPQLNAEGKRVAIVIATDGLPTDEAGYGSESNKQQFVQSLRNLEGLPVWVVVRLCTDEEPVVDFYNNLDGQLELSIEVLDDFIGEAEEIHGCNSWLNYALPLHRLREMGFHDRIFDLLDERAFTKSEVRDFCYMLFGEEHFDGVPDPVVDWAGFVEFITELLKKEKPKWNPMLKRRTPWIDINRLNQKYGGVRRKSARAPARAPSRAGGNNSSICELCTIM
;
A
#
# COMPACT_ATOMS: atom_id res chain seq x y z
N MET A 1 8.20 -18.95 -10.04
CA MET A 1 7.18 -18.13 -10.73
C MET A 1 6.10 -18.90 -11.49
N GLN A 2 6.24 -20.22 -11.75
CA GLN A 2 5.26 -20.98 -12.56
C GLN A 2 4.17 -21.70 -11.76
N LYS A 3 4.31 -21.79 -10.43
CA LYS A 3 3.28 -22.35 -9.54
C LYS A 3 1.98 -21.55 -9.67
N ALA A 4 0.85 -22.27 -9.58
CA ALA A 4 -0.50 -21.76 -9.81
C ALA A 4 -1.24 -21.47 -8.49
N ASP A 5 -0.54 -20.82 -7.58
CA ASP A 5 -0.96 -20.39 -6.25
C ASP A 5 -1.05 -18.86 -6.14
N GLY A 6 -0.90 -18.14 -7.25
CA GLY A 6 -1.06 -16.69 -7.27
C GLY A 6 -2.51 -16.26 -7.46
N HIS A 7 -2.83 -15.02 -7.11
CA HIS A 7 -4.19 -14.50 -7.11
C HIS A 7 -4.34 -13.27 -8.02
N ARG A 8 -5.35 -13.26 -8.89
CA ARG A 8 -5.69 -12.08 -9.70
C ARG A 8 -7.12 -11.62 -9.52
N ILE A 9 -7.30 -10.31 -9.54
CA ILE A 9 -8.60 -9.67 -9.53
C ILE A 9 -9.11 -9.54 -10.96
N VAL A 10 -10.21 -10.21 -11.28
CA VAL A 10 -10.85 -10.17 -12.59
C VAL A 10 -12.21 -9.49 -12.47
N GLU A 11 -12.40 -8.40 -13.20
CA GLU A 11 -13.73 -7.82 -13.38
C GLU A 11 -14.52 -8.68 -14.36
N THR A 12 -15.69 -9.14 -13.94
CA THR A 12 -16.59 -9.91 -14.80
C THR A 12 -17.57 -8.97 -15.50
N THR A 13 -17.94 -9.34 -16.73
CA THR A 13 -18.93 -8.62 -17.54
C THR A 13 -20.35 -8.70 -16.94
N VAL A 14 -20.58 -9.62 -16.00
CA VAL A 14 -21.87 -9.78 -15.33
C VAL A 14 -21.86 -8.96 -14.03
N ASN A 15 -22.70 -7.93 -14.00
CA ASN A 15 -22.94 -7.03 -12.84
C ASN A 15 -21.73 -6.24 -12.32
N ALA A 16 -20.69 -6.04 -13.14
CA ALA A 16 -19.41 -5.44 -12.69
C ALA A 16 -18.86 -6.12 -11.42
N SER A 17 -19.20 -7.41 -11.27
CA SER A 17 -18.80 -8.19 -10.11
C SER A 17 -17.34 -8.58 -10.26
N VAL A 18 -16.60 -8.46 -9.17
CA VAL A 18 -15.17 -8.73 -9.13
C VAL A 18 -14.99 -10.14 -8.59
N ARG A 19 -14.13 -10.93 -9.23
CA ARG A 19 -13.77 -12.29 -8.81
C ARG A 19 -12.27 -12.37 -8.59
N ILE A 20 -11.85 -13.08 -7.56
CA ILE A 20 -10.48 -13.56 -7.44
C ILE A 20 -10.37 -14.86 -8.27
N ALA A 21 -9.41 -14.91 -9.16
CA ALA A 21 -9.11 -16.09 -9.97
C ALA A 21 -7.68 -16.54 -9.70
N ASP A 22 -7.51 -17.83 -9.50
CA ASP A 22 -6.21 -18.45 -9.34
C ASP A 22 -5.42 -18.30 -10.64
N CYS A 23 -4.14 -18.00 -10.50
CA CYS A 23 -3.22 -17.82 -11.61
C CYS A 23 -1.81 -18.22 -11.20
N THR A 24 -0.87 -18.11 -12.13
CA THR A 24 0.53 -18.33 -11.75
C THR A 24 1.10 -17.10 -11.04
N ARG A 25 2.08 -17.28 -10.17
CA ARG A 25 2.85 -16.16 -9.57
C ARG A 25 3.36 -15.18 -10.64
N TRP A 26 3.69 -15.66 -11.84
CA TRP A 26 4.07 -14.83 -13.00
C TRP A 26 2.92 -13.99 -13.55
N GLU A 27 1.72 -14.56 -13.63
CA GLU A 27 0.53 -13.83 -14.08
C GLU A 27 0.18 -12.71 -13.11
N GLU A 28 0.29 -12.97 -11.81
CA GLU A 28 0.06 -11.98 -10.77
C GLU A 28 1.09 -10.83 -10.80
N ILE A 29 2.40 -11.15 -10.89
CA ILE A 29 3.42 -10.09 -10.97
C ILE A 29 3.31 -9.26 -12.25
N LYS A 30 2.82 -9.84 -13.36
CA LYS A 30 2.53 -9.06 -14.57
C LYS A 30 1.44 -8.04 -14.31
N ASP A 31 0.38 -8.41 -13.59
CA ASP A 31 -0.69 -7.50 -13.25
C ASP A 31 -0.19 -6.39 -12.30
N CYS A 32 0.70 -6.72 -11.35
CA CYS A 32 1.43 -5.76 -10.51
C CYS A 32 2.24 -4.77 -11.36
N VAL A 33 3.16 -5.25 -12.19
CA VAL A 33 4.04 -4.41 -13.01
C VAL A 33 3.22 -3.54 -13.97
N ASN A 34 2.18 -4.08 -14.59
CA ASN A 34 1.30 -3.29 -15.45
C ASN A 34 0.62 -2.16 -14.67
N TYR A 35 0.20 -2.41 -13.43
CA TYR A 35 -0.37 -1.38 -12.56
C TYR A 35 0.68 -0.30 -12.23
N HIS A 36 1.90 -0.70 -11.84
CA HIS A 36 2.99 0.23 -11.54
C HIS A 36 3.39 1.07 -12.77
N VAL A 37 3.37 0.47 -13.97
CA VAL A 37 3.58 1.20 -15.23
C VAL A 37 2.55 2.30 -15.43
N GLN A 38 1.26 2.04 -15.15
CA GLN A 38 0.21 3.05 -15.23
C GLN A 38 0.37 4.11 -14.14
N MET A 39 0.67 3.72 -12.90
CA MET A 39 0.90 4.65 -11.80
C MET A 39 2.08 5.58 -12.07
N ALA A 40 3.22 5.03 -12.50
CA ALA A 40 4.40 5.80 -12.85
C ALA A 40 4.11 6.79 -13.98
N ALA A 41 3.31 6.40 -14.97
CA ALA A 41 2.89 7.28 -16.05
C ALA A 41 1.98 8.41 -15.57
N LEU A 42 1.01 8.11 -14.70
CA LEU A 42 0.06 9.10 -14.17
C LEU A 42 0.72 10.09 -13.21
N ALA A 43 1.67 9.62 -12.39
CA ALA A 43 2.42 10.45 -11.45
C ALA A 43 3.62 11.15 -12.10
N GLU A 44 3.90 10.89 -13.38
CA GLU A 44 5.13 11.29 -14.07
C GLU A 44 6.40 10.91 -13.27
N ALA A 45 6.33 9.80 -12.54
CA ALA A 45 7.37 9.35 -11.62
C ALA A 45 8.38 8.46 -12.37
N PRO A 46 9.65 8.90 -12.53
CA PRO A 46 10.67 8.12 -13.23
C PRO A 46 10.85 6.75 -12.58
N THR A 47 10.49 5.69 -13.32
CA THR A 47 10.48 4.32 -12.80
C THR A 47 11.20 3.40 -13.79
N GLU A 48 12.15 2.63 -13.28
CA GLU A 48 12.91 1.65 -14.06
C GLU A 48 12.57 0.24 -13.61
N PHE A 49 12.30 -0.63 -14.57
CA PHE A 49 11.97 -2.03 -14.37
C PHE A 49 13.09 -2.88 -14.91
N ARG A 50 13.46 -3.91 -14.15
CA ARG A 50 14.47 -4.88 -14.54
C ARG A 50 13.98 -6.29 -14.24
N LEU A 51 13.88 -7.11 -15.29
CA LEU A 51 13.67 -8.54 -15.12
C LEU A 51 14.95 -9.17 -14.56
N LEU A 52 14.83 -10.01 -13.53
CA LEU A 52 15.98 -10.68 -12.91
C LEU A 52 16.80 -11.48 -13.93
N ASN A 53 16.10 -12.17 -14.82
CA ASN A 53 16.68 -12.98 -15.90
C ASN A 53 16.27 -12.44 -17.26
N LYS A 54 17.15 -12.60 -18.24
CA LYS A 54 16.86 -12.28 -19.63
C LYS A 54 15.78 -13.23 -20.16
N SER A 55 14.65 -12.67 -20.59
CA SER A 55 13.57 -13.45 -21.20
C SER A 55 13.66 -13.38 -22.72
N GLY A 56 13.69 -14.55 -23.38
CA GLY A 56 14.05 -14.69 -24.78
C GLY A 56 13.32 -13.73 -25.73
N GLY A 57 14.07 -12.78 -26.31
CA GLY A 57 13.60 -11.86 -27.35
C GLY A 57 13.02 -10.53 -26.87
N VAL A 58 13.00 -10.25 -25.57
CA VAL A 58 12.62 -8.93 -25.02
C VAL A 58 13.79 -8.26 -24.29
N ALA A 59 13.71 -6.95 -24.14
CA ALA A 59 14.65 -6.21 -23.31
C ALA A 59 14.53 -6.66 -21.84
N GLN A 60 15.66 -6.80 -21.17
CA GLN A 60 15.70 -7.11 -19.73
C GLN A 60 15.31 -5.90 -18.89
N GLU A 61 15.56 -4.69 -19.40
CA GLU A 61 15.30 -3.42 -18.75
C GLU A 61 14.36 -2.57 -19.60
N PHE A 62 13.49 -1.82 -18.93
CA PHE A 62 12.61 -0.83 -19.53
C PHE A 62 12.21 0.21 -18.48
N SER A 63 11.67 1.35 -18.90
CA SER A 63 11.37 2.45 -18.00
C SER A 63 10.09 3.19 -18.39
N VAL A 64 9.55 3.94 -17.45
CA VAL A 64 8.44 4.89 -17.64
C VAL A 64 8.84 6.24 -17.05
N ALA A 65 8.53 7.32 -17.77
CA ALA A 65 8.73 8.71 -17.36
C ALA A 65 10.20 9.15 -17.15
N VAL A 66 11.18 8.28 -17.44
CA VAL A 66 12.62 8.63 -17.35
C VAL A 66 13.05 9.59 -18.46
N SER A 67 12.50 9.45 -19.67
CA SER A 67 12.85 10.29 -20.83
C SER A 67 12.04 11.60 -20.90
N GLY A 68 11.20 11.86 -19.89
CA GLY A 68 10.32 13.03 -19.80
C GLY A 68 8.92 12.81 -20.38
N PRO A 69 8.00 13.78 -20.18
CA PRO A 69 6.55 13.60 -20.39
C PRO A 69 6.15 13.21 -21.81
N ALA A 70 6.89 13.69 -22.82
CA ALA A 70 6.62 13.41 -24.23
C ALA A 70 6.70 11.92 -24.60
N TYR A 71 7.41 11.11 -23.81
CA TYR A 71 7.65 9.69 -24.10
C TYR A 71 6.78 8.74 -23.27
N ILE A 72 6.04 9.23 -22.26
CA ILE A 72 5.28 8.41 -21.32
C ILE A 72 4.34 7.42 -22.02
N GLN A 73 3.59 7.87 -23.02
CA GLN A 73 2.66 6.99 -23.74
C GLN A 73 3.38 5.89 -24.54
N GLN A 74 4.58 6.17 -25.05
CA GLN A 74 5.40 5.19 -25.74
C GLN A 74 6.05 4.22 -24.74
N ASP A 75 6.52 4.72 -23.60
CA ASP A 75 7.07 3.93 -22.50
C ASP A 75 6.05 2.91 -21.98
N VAL A 76 4.82 3.35 -21.69
CA VAL A 76 3.72 2.49 -21.24
C VAL A 76 3.44 1.36 -22.24
N LYS A 77 3.35 1.70 -23.53
CA LYS A 77 3.14 0.70 -24.59
C LYS A 77 4.30 -0.28 -24.68
N ASN A 78 5.53 0.20 -24.57
CA ASN A 78 6.73 -0.64 -24.61
C ASN A 78 6.78 -1.58 -23.40
N ALA A 79 6.62 -1.07 -22.19
CA ALA A 79 6.60 -1.83 -20.95
C ALA A 79 5.53 -2.93 -20.97
N THR A 80 4.29 -2.58 -21.35
CA THR A 80 3.18 -3.53 -21.47
C THR A 80 3.49 -4.63 -22.50
N ASN A 81 4.12 -4.27 -23.63
CA ASN A 81 4.51 -5.23 -24.66
C ASN A 81 5.63 -6.17 -24.20
N ILE A 82 6.60 -5.67 -23.45
CA ILE A 82 7.69 -6.46 -22.86
C ILE A 82 7.08 -7.46 -21.86
N MET A 83 6.30 -7.00 -20.90
CA MET A 83 5.70 -7.88 -19.88
C MET A 83 4.77 -8.94 -20.48
N ARG A 84 4.03 -8.60 -21.54
CA ARG A 84 3.19 -9.56 -22.27
C ARG A 84 4.00 -10.70 -22.93
N LYS A 85 5.19 -10.39 -23.45
CA LYS A 85 6.04 -11.34 -24.18
C LYS A 85 7.03 -12.08 -23.29
N ALA A 86 7.41 -11.46 -22.17
CA ALA A 86 8.31 -12.04 -21.19
C ALA A 86 7.71 -13.33 -20.58
N ARG A 87 8.60 -14.30 -20.38
CA ARG A 87 8.34 -15.57 -19.73
C ARG A 87 9.23 -15.71 -18.50
N PRO A 88 8.72 -16.29 -17.41
CA PRO A 88 9.51 -16.56 -16.23
C PRO A 88 10.51 -17.69 -16.50
N GLY A 89 11.68 -17.60 -15.90
CA GLY A 89 12.73 -18.63 -15.95
C GLY A 89 14.05 -18.08 -15.45
N GLY A 90 15.07 -18.95 -15.39
CA GLY A 90 16.42 -18.61 -14.94
C GLY A 90 16.61 -18.79 -13.43
N VAL A 91 17.59 -18.07 -12.89
CA VAL A 91 18.08 -18.18 -11.51
C VAL A 91 17.61 -16.97 -10.70
N THR A 92 18.10 -16.80 -9.47
CA THR A 92 17.71 -15.69 -8.57
C THR A 92 18.95 -14.87 -8.19
N PRO A 93 19.57 -14.13 -9.15
CA PRO A 93 20.87 -13.49 -8.95
C PRO A 93 20.73 -12.13 -8.23
N LEU A 94 19.99 -12.10 -7.11
CA LEU A 94 19.63 -10.87 -6.40
C LEU A 94 20.85 -10.07 -5.94
N THR A 95 21.88 -10.75 -5.41
CA THR A 95 23.14 -10.13 -4.96
C THR A 95 23.78 -9.26 -6.04
N ARG A 96 23.81 -9.74 -7.29
CA ARG A 96 24.37 -9.00 -8.41
C ARG A 96 23.57 -7.73 -8.69
N HIS A 97 22.24 -7.86 -8.77
CA HIS A 97 21.35 -6.73 -9.05
C HIS A 97 21.43 -5.66 -7.96
N ILE A 98 21.47 -6.04 -6.69
CA ILE A 98 21.65 -5.09 -5.58
C ILE A 98 22.98 -4.34 -5.67
N LYS A 99 24.08 -5.02 -6.03
CA LYS A 99 25.39 -4.35 -6.22
C LYS A 99 25.35 -3.31 -7.36
N GLU A 100 24.65 -3.62 -8.45
CA GLU A 100 24.47 -2.69 -9.58
C GLU A 100 23.61 -1.48 -9.18
N ILE A 101 22.51 -1.73 -8.45
CA ILE A 101 21.64 -0.67 -7.91
C ILE A 101 22.41 0.22 -6.93
N HIS A 102 23.17 -0.36 -6.00
CA HIS A 102 24.01 0.37 -5.06
C HIS A 102 24.95 1.34 -5.79
N LYS A 103 25.67 0.87 -6.83
CA LYS A 103 26.57 1.71 -7.61
C LYS A 103 25.83 2.89 -8.26
N LYS A 104 24.64 2.62 -8.81
CA LYS A 104 23.82 3.64 -9.46
C LYS A 104 23.31 4.68 -8.44
N VAL A 105 22.67 4.24 -7.36
CA VAL A 105 22.13 5.13 -6.33
C VAL A 105 23.24 5.93 -5.66
N SER A 106 24.39 5.32 -5.35
CA SER A 106 25.54 6.03 -4.78
C SER A 106 25.97 7.23 -5.62
N SER A 107 25.93 7.09 -6.95
CA SER A 107 26.27 8.20 -7.87
C SER A 107 25.24 9.34 -7.86
N MET A 108 23.98 9.04 -7.51
CA MET A 108 22.87 9.99 -7.45
C MET A 108 22.66 10.56 -6.05
N ALA A 109 23.21 9.93 -5.01
CA ALA A 109 22.94 10.23 -3.61
C ALA A 109 23.19 11.71 -3.22
N PRO A 110 24.25 12.40 -3.70
CA PRO A 110 24.42 13.82 -3.39
C PRO A 110 23.26 14.70 -3.88
N GLN A 111 22.77 14.44 -5.09
CA GLN A 111 21.64 15.17 -5.68
C GLN A 111 20.34 14.82 -4.96
N LEU A 112 20.09 13.52 -4.73
CA LEU A 112 18.90 13.05 -4.02
C LEU A 112 18.79 13.69 -2.64
N ASN A 113 19.89 13.72 -1.88
CA ASN A 113 19.93 14.36 -0.57
C ASN A 113 19.69 15.87 -0.63
N ALA A 114 20.29 16.56 -1.60
CA ALA A 114 20.10 17.99 -1.79
C ALA A 114 18.64 18.35 -2.14
N GLU A 115 17.95 17.46 -2.86
CA GLU A 115 16.55 17.63 -3.27
C GLU A 115 15.54 17.04 -2.27
N GLY A 116 16.00 16.41 -1.17
CA GLY A 116 15.13 15.71 -0.22
C GLY A 116 14.41 14.49 -0.82
N LYS A 117 14.96 13.91 -1.89
CA LYS A 117 14.38 12.77 -2.61
C LYS A 117 15.01 11.45 -2.17
N ARG A 118 14.28 10.36 -2.39
CA ARG A 118 14.72 8.99 -2.14
C ARG A 118 14.43 8.10 -3.34
N VAL A 119 15.11 6.96 -3.41
CA VAL A 119 14.85 5.91 -4.40
C VAL A 119 14.15 4.74 -3.72
N ALA A 120 12.96 4.39 -4.19
CA ALA A 120 12.31 3.13 -3.84
C ALA A 120 12.92 1.99 -4.67
N ILE A 121 13.40 0.94 -3.99
CA ILE A 121 13.92 -0.28 -4.60
C ILE A 121 12.92 -1.39 -4.31
N VAL A 122 12.19 -1.83 -5.34
CA VAL A 122 11.20 -2.89 -5.22
C VAL A 122 11.78 -4.20 -5.74
N ILE A 123 11.85 -5.21 -4.87
CA ILE A 123 12.34 -6.56 -5.16
C ILE A 123 11.15 -7.51 -5.15
N ALA A 124 10.70 -7.94 -6.32
CA ALA A 124 9.69 -8.99 -6.44
C ALA A 124 10.36 -10.34 -6.67
N THR A 125 10.19 -11.28 -5.74
CA THR A 125 10.84 -12.60 -5.80
C THR A 125 9.94 -13.70 -5.27
N ASP A 126 10.07 -14.91 -5.82
CA ASP A 126 9.44 -16.13 -5.32
C ASP A 126 10.46 -17.14 -4.76
N GLY A 127 11.70 -16.72 -4.54
CA GLY A 127 12.76 -17.59 -4.06
C GLY A 127 13.90 -16.88 -3.34
N LEU A 128 14.80 -17.72 -2.81
CA LEU A 128 16.02 -17.31 -2.14
C LEU A 128 17.11 -16.90 -3.14
N PRO A 129 18.08 -16.06 -2.72
CA PRO A 129 19.24 -15.74 -3.54
C PRO A 129 20.03 -16.98 -3.98
N THR A 130 20.39 -17.04 -5.26
CA THR A 130 21.20 -18.12 -5.85
C THR A 130 22.40 -17.56 -6.61
N ASP A 131 23.37 -18.42 -6.94
CA ASP A 131 24.44 -18.09 -7.87
C ASP A 131 23.98 -18.12 -9.35
N GLU A 132 24.88 -17.81 -10.27
CA GLU A 132 24.60 -17.81 -11.72
C GLU A 132 24.28 -19.21 -12.28
N ALA A 133 24.60 -20.27 -11.55
CA ALA A 133 24.25 -21.65 -11.91
C ALA A 133 22.93 -22.12 -11.27
N GLY A 134 22.31 -21.30 -10.41
CA GLY A 134 21.05 -21.59 -9.74
C GLY A 134 21.18 -22.33 -8.42
N TYR A 135 22.40 -22.47 -7.88
CA TYR A 135 22.60 -23.09 -6.58
C TYR A 135 22.38 -22.05 -5.47
N GLY A 136 21.49 -22.39 -4.53
CA GLY A 136 21.27 -21.63 -3.31
C GLY A 136 22.09 -22.23 -2.16
N SER A 137 22.87 -21.40 -1.48
CA SER A 137 23.60 -21.76 -0.26
C SER A 137 23.49 -20.64 0.78
N GLU A 138 23.85 -20.94 2.03
CA GLU A 138 23.93 -19.91 3.07
C GLU A 138 24.92 -18.79 2.73
N SER A 139 25.99 -19.10 1.98
CA SER A 139 26.90 -18.08 1.47
C SER A 139 26.20 -17.12 0.51
N ASN A 140 25.29 -17.61 -0.35
CA ASN A 140 24.54 -16.74 -1.26
C ASN A 140 23.59 -15.81 -0.50
N LYS A 141 22.91 -16.33 0.53
CA LYS A 141 22.05 -15.55 1.42
C LYS A 141 22.85 -14.47 2.17
N GLN A 142 23.97 -14.83 2.78
CA GLN A 142 24.84 -13.89 3.49
C GLN A 142 25.40 -12.80 2.56
N GLN A 143 25.79 -13.15 1.34
CA GLN A 143 26.25 -12.17 0.36
C GLN A 143 25.14 -11.21 -0.08
N PHE A 144 23.91 -11.70 -0.20
CA PHE A 144 22.75 -10.87 -0.49
C PHE A 144 22.48 -9.89 0.65
N VAL A 145 22.40 -10.37 1.90
CA VAL A 145 22.25 -9.53 3.10
C VAL A 145 23.37 -8.49 3.19
N GLN A 146 24.62 -8.89 2.96
CA GLN A 146 25.74 -7.94 2.94
C GLN A 146 25.62 -6.91 1.82
N SER A 147 25.02 -7.27 0.68
CA SER A 147 24.79 -6.32 -0.41
C SER A 147 23.67 -5.34 -0.08
N LEU A 148 22.63 -5.77 0.65
CA LEU A 148 21.61 -4.87 1.20
C LEU A 148 22.20 -3.91 2.25
N ARG A 149 23.08 -4.40 3.15
CA ARG A 149 23.81 -3.53 4.10
C ARG A 149 24.57 -2.40 3.43
N ASN A 150 25.12 -2.63 2.25
CA ASN A 150 25.82 -1.56 1.53
C ASN A 150 24.89 -0.41 1.10
N LEU A 151 23.56 -0.63 1.07
CA LEU A 151 22.59 0.43 0.82
C LEU A 151 22.34 1.31 2.05
N GLU A 152 22.77 0.90 3.25
CA GLU A 152 22.65 1.69 4.48
C GLU A 152 23.33 3.06 4.31
N GLY A 153 22.67 4.11 4.78
CA GLY A 153 23.14 5.50 4.63
C GLY A 153 22.88 6.14 3.25
N LEU A 154 22.43 5.38 2.24
CA LEU A 154 21.92 5.96 1.00
C LEU A 154 20.45 6.40 1.17
N PRO A 155 19.97 7.40 0.40
CA PRO A 155 18.57 7.83 0.45
C PRO A 155 17.67 6.82 -0.29
N VAL A 156 17.49 5.63 0.28
CA VAL A 156 16.70 4.55 -0.29
C VAL A 156 15.63 4.04 0.66
N TRP A 157 14.61 3.42 0.08
CA TRP A 157 13.61 2.60 0.75
C TRP A 157 13.54 1.28 -0.01
N VAL A 158 13.52 0.13 0.68
CA VAL A 158 13.46 -1.18 0.04
C VAL A 158 12.12 -1.85 0.32
N VAL A 159 11.42 -2.28 -0.72
CA VAL A 159 10.24 -3.14 -0.60
C VAL A 159 10.59 -4.51 -1.14
N VAL A 160 10.39 -5.56 -0.35
CA VAL A 160 10.45 -6.95 -0.79
C VAL A 160 9.03 -7.45 -0.95
N ARG A 161 8.60 -7.62 -2.20
CA ARG A 161 7.31 -8.20 -2.54
C ARG A 161 7.46 -9.70 -2.74
N LEU A 162 6.97 -10.47 -1.79
CA LEU A 162 7.00 -11.92 -1.86
C LEU A 162 5.95 -12.40 -2.86
N CYS A 163 6.37 -13.30 -3.73
CA CYS A 163 5.51 -13.92 -4.73
C CYS A 163 5.28 -15.39 -4.37
N THR A 164 5.39 -15.78 -3.09
CA THR A 164 5.37 -17.17 -2.64
C THR A 164 5.00 -17.29 -1.16
N ASP A 165 4.25 -18.33 -0.85
CA ASP A 165 3.93 -18.74 0.53
C ASP A 165 4.88 -19.84 1.03
N GLU A 166 6.09 -19.91 0.46
CA GLU A 166 7.04 -20.95 0.84
C GLU A 166 7.72 -20.51 2.13
N GLU A 167 7.36 -21.15 3.25
CA GLU A 167 7.85 -20.79 4.60
C GLU A 167 9.36 -20.47 4.63
N PRO A 168 10.28 -21.27 4.06
CA PRO A 168 11.72 -20.95 4.11
C PRO A 168 12.11 -19.66 3.39
N VAL A 169 11.32 -19.23 2.40
CA VAL A 169 11.51 -17.98 1.67
C VAL A 169 10.94 -16.83 2.48
N VAL A 170 9.70 -16.96 2.95
CA VAL A 170 9.00 -15.97 3.78
C VAL A 170 9.80 -15.66 5.03
N ASP A 171 10.19 -16.69 5.78
CA ASP A 171 11.00 -16.57 6.99
C ASP A 171 12.33 -15.85 6.73
N PHE A 172 12.99 -16.14 5.61
CA PHE A 172 14.26 -15.50 5.29
C PHE A 172 14.12 -13.99 5.13
N TYR A 173 13.10 -13.53 4.39
CA TYR A 173 12.89 -12.10 4.14
C TYR A 173 12.31 -11.37 5.36
N ASN A 174 11.39 -11.99 6.09
CA ASN A 174 10.83 -11.40 7.32
C ASN A 174 11.87 -11.20 8.42
N ASN A 175 12.96 -11.98 8.43
CA ASN A 175 14.05 -11.81 9.39
C ASN A 175 15.11 -10.76 8.96
N LEU A 176 14.91 -10.03 7.86
CA LEU A 176 15.89 -9.04 7.37
C LEU A 176 15.87 -7.75 8.20
N ASP A 177 14.71 -7.33 8.67
CA ASP A 177 14.50 -6.12 9.47
C ASP A 177 15.39 -6.11 10.73
N GLY A 178 15.51 -7.24 11.44
CA GLY A 178 16.34 -7.40 12.63
C GLY A 178 17.84 -7.50 12.36
N GLN A 179 18.26 -7.55 11.10
CA GLN A 179 19.66 -7.72 10.69
C GLN A 179 20.28 -6.48 10.03
N LEU A 180 19.46 -5.49 9.69
CA LEU A 180 19.82 -4.33 8.88
C LEU A 180 19.35 -3.04 9.56
N GLU A 181 20.16 -1.98 9.48
CA GLU A 181 19.71 -0.63 9.83
C GLU A 181 19.05 0.07 8.62
N LEU A 182 18.56 -0.73 7.67
CA LEU A 182 17.97 -0.31 6.41
C LEU A 182 16.45 -0.24 6.55
N SER A 183 15.87 0.80 5.96
CA SER A 183 14.42 0.91 5.86
C SER A 183 13.88 -0.08 4.82
N ILE A 184 13.40 -1.22 5.30
CA ILE A 184 12.91 -2.35 4.52
C ILE A 184 11.49 -2.73 4.94
N GLU A 185 10.63 -2.97 3.96
CA GLU A 185 9.26 -3.48 4.14
C GLU A 185 9.12 -4.77 3.35
N VAL A 186 8.56 -5.80 3.98
CA VAL A 186 8.28 -7.08 3.33
C VAL A 186 6.77 -7.18 3.19
N LEU A 187 6.30 -7.35 1.95
CA LEU A 187 4.88 -7.44 1.61
C LEU A 187 4.59 -8.82 1.06
N ASP A 188 3.50 -9.42 1.55
CA ASP A 188 2.95 -10.64 0.99
C ASP A 188 1.96 -10.35 -0.15
N ASP A 189 1.25 -11.37 -0.62
CA ASP A 189 0.18 -11.19 -1.60
C ASP A 189 -0.95 -10.29 -1.08
N PHE A 190 -1.73 -9.73 -2.01
CA PHE A 190 -2.79 -8.76 -1.68
C PHE A 190 -3.82 -9.31 -0.68
N ILE A 191 -4.11 -10.61 -0.74
CA ILE A 191 -5.14 -11.21 0.10
C ILE A 191 -4.59 -11.47 1.50
N GLY A 192 -3.41 -12.08 1.62
CA GLY A 192 -2.75 -12.32 2.91
C GLY A 192 -2.55 -11.02 3.69
N GLU A 193 -2.00 -10.01 3.04
CA GLU A 193 -1.81 -8.67 3.61
C GLU A 193 -3.14 -8.06 4.10
N ALA A 194 -4.22 -8.24 3.32
CA ALA A 194 -5.53 -7.75 3.72
C ALA A 194 -6.10 -8.47 4.94
N GLU A 195 -5.78 -9.76 5.14
CA GLU A 195 -6.20 -10.54 6.31
C GLU A 195 -5.51 -10.04 7.58
N GLU A 196 -4.20 -9.79 7.52
CA GLU A 196 -3.40 -9.26 8.64
C GLU A 196 -3.89 -7.87 9.06
N ILE A 197 -4.04 -6.96 8.09
CA ILE A 197 -4.60 -5.63 8.32
C ILE A 197 -6.02 -5.71 8.85
N HIS A 198 -6.83 -6.69 8.42
CA HIS A 198 -8.16 -6.87 8.98
C HIS A 198 -8.13 -7.28 10.46
N GLY A 199 -7.16 -8.09 10.86
CA GLY A 199 -6.94 -8.49 12.25
C GLY A 199 -6.70 -7.29 13.16
N CYS A 200 -5.88 -6.34 12.71
CA CYS A 200 -5.51 -5.16 13.48
C CYS A 200 -6.45 -3.97 13.30
N ASN A 201 -6.96 -3.73 12.09
CA ASN A 201 -7.76 -2.56 11.71
C ASN A 201 -8.97 -2.94 10.85
N SER A 202 -9.83 -3.83 11.36
CA SER A 202 -11.04 -4.35 10.69
C SER A 202 -12.08 -3.32 10.19
N TRP A 203 -11.92 -2.06 10.55
CA TRP A 203 -12.69 -0.91 10.06
C TRP A 203 -12.21 -0.43 8.69
N LEU A 204 -10.97 -0.73 8.31
CA LEU A 204 -10.38 -0.40 7.02
C LEU A 204 -10.73 -1.46 5.98
N ASN A 205 -11.17 -1.01 4.81
CA ASN A 205 -11.19 -1.80 3.60
C ASN A 205 -9.85 -1.65 2.88
N TYR A 206 -8.92 -2.58 3.13
CA TYR A 206 -7.63 -2.62 2.42
C TYR A 206 -7.84 -3.02 0.96
N ALA A 207 -8.02 -2.03 0.09
CA ALA A 207 -8.31 -2.25 -1.31
C ALA A 207 -7.04 -2.24 -2.17
N LEU A 208 -7.11 -2.88 -3.34
CA LEU A 208 -5.97 -3.07 -4.24
C LEU A 208 -5.15 -1.80 -4.54
N PRO A 209 -5.73 -0.61 -4.79
CA PRO A 209 -4.93 0.59 -5.04
C PRO A 209 -3.97 0.93 -3.90
N LEU A 210 -4.37 0.70 -2.65
CA LEU A 210 -3.51 0.96 -1.50
C LEU A 210 -2.36 -0.05 -1.42
N HIS A 211 -2.65 -1.33 -1.67
CA HIS A 211 -1.62 -2.36 -1.74
C HIS A 211 -0.61 -2.08 -2.87
N ARG A 212 -1.07 -1.72 -4.07
CA ARG A 212 -0.19 -1.37 -5.20
C ARG A 212 0.65 -0.13 -4.93
N LEU A 213 0.12 0.83 -4.16
CA LEU A 213 0.86 2.02 -3.75
C LEU A 213 2.06 1.62 -2.86
N ARG A 214 1.85 0.75 -1.87
CA ARG A 214 2.91 0.20 -1.01
C ARG A 214 3.90 -0.65 -1.81
N GLU A 215 3.43 -1.56 -2.67
CA GLU A 215 4.30 -2.35 -3.55
C GLU A 215 5.17 -1.48 -4.47
N MET A 216 4.70 -0.31 -4.89
CA MET A 216 5.48 0.64 -5.71
C MET A 216 6.56 1.37 -4.89
N GLY A 217 6.57 1.21 -3.56
CA GLY A 217 7.53 1.81 -2.64
C GLY A 217 7.13 3.17 -2.12
N PHE A 218 5.83 3.49 -2.12
CA PHE A 218 5.32 4.57 -1.31
C PHE A 218 5.42 4.18 0.16
N HIS A 219 6.07 5.02 0.95
CA HIS A 219 6.30 4.76 2.36
C HIS A 219 5.86 5.95 3.19
N ASP A 220 5.05 5.66 4.20
CA ASP A 220 4.79 6.52 5.34
C ASP A 220 4.64 5.61 6.56
N ARG A 221 5.13 6.05 7.72
CA ARG A 221 5.07 5.31 8.98
C ARG A 221 3.66 4.81 9.31
N ILE A 222 2.62 5.53 8.89
CA ILE A 222 1.25 5.10 9.14
C ILE A 222 0.89 3.79 8.43
N PHE A 223 1.49 3.51 7.27
CA PHE A 223 1.25 2.26 6.53
C PHE A 223 1.95 1.08 7.20
N ASP A 224 3.16 1.27 7.74
CA ASP A 224 3.89 0.23 8.49
C ASP A 224 3.11 -0.25 9.73
N LEU A 225 2.25 0.60 10.31
CA LEU A 225 1.50 0.25 11.51
C LEU A 225 0.20 -0.53 11.24
N LEU A 226 -0.21 -0.70 9.98
CA LEU A 226 -1.54 -1.16 9.59
C LEU A 226 -1.86 -2.59 10.02
N ASP A 227 -0.89 -3.47 9.86
CA ASP A 227 -0.87 -4.90 10.17
C ASP A 227 -0.24 -5.18 11.55
N GLU A 228 0.60 -4.27 12.08
CA GLU A 228 1.21 -4.43 13.40
C GLU A 228 0.21 -4.27 14.57
N ARG A 229 -0.65 -3.24 14.53
CA ARG A 229 -1.54 -2.94 15.65
C ARG A 229 -2.74 -2.07 15.29
N ALA A 230 -3.67 -2.00 16.24
CA ALA A 230 -4.71 -0.98 16.22
C ALA A 230 -4.09 0.44 16.24
N PHE A 231 -4.62 1.31 15.39
CA PHE A 231 -4.30 2.73 15.43
C PHE A 231 -4.81 3.43 16.70
N THR A 232 -4.16 4.52 17.05
CA THR A 232 -4.71 5.54 17.95
C THR A 232 -5.68 6.43 17.17
N LYS A 233 -6.46 7.26 17.89
CA LYS A 233 -7.37 8.21 17.24
C LYS A 233 -6.65 9.22 16.34
N SER A 234 -5.49 9.71 16.76
CA SER A 234 -4.66 10.61 15.98
C SER A 234 -4.16 9.94 14.70
N GLU A 235 -3.68 8.70 14.82
CA GLU A 235 -3.25 7.89 13.66
C GLU A 235 -4.40 7.58 12.69
N VAL A 236 -5.63 7.38 13.18
CA VAL A 236 -6.81 7.27 12.30
C VAL A 236 -7.00 8.56 11.48
N ARG A 237 -6.84 9.73 12.09
CA ARG A 237 -6.92 11.01 11.37
C ARG A 237 -5.81 11.13 10.33
N ASP A 238 -4.57 10.83 10.72
CA ASP A 238 -3.42 10.92 9.82
C ASP A 238 -3.55 9.94 8.65
N PHE A 239 -4.03 8.72 8.89
CA PHE A 239 -4.33 7.78 7.83
C PHE A 239 -5.44 8.28 6.88
N CYS A 240 -6.53 8.84 7.43
CA CYS A 240 -7.61 9.37 6.60
C CYS A 240 -7.14 10.59 5.79
N TYR A 241 -6.26 11.42 6.35
CA TYR A 241 -5.60 12.53 5.63
C TYR A 241 -4.87 12.00 4.39
N MET A 242 -4.05 10.96 4.56
CA MET A 242 -3.32 10.34 3.45
C MET A 242 -4.25 9.71 2.41
N LEU A 243 -5.38 9.14 2.84
CA LEU A 243 -6.31 8.45 1.97
C LEU A 243 -7.17 9.40 1.11
N PHE A 244 -7.59 10.53 1.67
CA PHE A 244 -8.52 11.46 1.01
C PHE A 244 -7.86 12.74 0.48
N GLY A 245 -6.60 13.00 0.83
CA GLY A 245 -5.86 14.17 0.34
C GLY A 245 -5.97 15.40 1.25
N GLU A 246 -4.91 16.21 1.19
CA GLU A 246 -4.75 17.43 1.99
C GLU A 246 -5.86 18.45 1.76
N GLU A 247 -6.32 18.58 0.51
CA GLU A 247 -7.37 19.50 0.07
C GLU A 247 -8.72 19.25 0.75
N HIS A 248 -8.88 18.07 1.35
CA HIS A 248 -10.08 17.65 2.05
C HIS A 248 -9.88 17.65 3.57
N PHE A 249 -8.74 18.11 4.11
CA PHE A 249 -8.44 17.97 5.53
C PHE A 249 -8.24 19.29 6.29
N ASP A 250 -8.52 20.43 5.66
CA ASP A 250 -8.60 21.71 6.35
C ASP A 250 -9.83 21.77 7.29
N GLY A 251 -9.63 22.25 8.52
CA GLY A 251 -10.69 22.38 9.53
C GLY A 251 -11.28 21.06 10.07
N VAL A 252 -10.68 19.90 9.78
CA VAL A 252 -11.20 18.61 10.26
C VAL A 252 -11.18 18.52 11.79
N PRO A 253 -12.29 18.11 12.43
CA PRO A 253 -12.34 17.96 13.88
C PRO A 253 -11.26 16.98 14.39
N ASP A 254 -10.58 17.34 15.47
CA ASP A 254 -9.62 16.45 16.12
C ASP A 254 -10.38 15.26 16.74
N PRO A 255 -10.14 14.01 16.32
CA PRO A 255 -10.88 12.84 16.82
C PRO A 255 -10.66 12.58 18.32
N VAL A 256 -9.60 13.11 18.93
CA VAL A 256 -9.35 13.05 20.37
C VAL A 256 -10.30 13.96 21.13
N VAL A 257 -10.62 15.13 20.57
CA VAL A 257 -11.48 16.15 21.19
C VAL A 257 -12.95 15.98 20.78
N ASP A 258 -13.22 15.84 19.48
CA ASP A 258 -14.54 15.71 18.89
C ASP A 258 -14.60 14.53 17.92
N TRP A 259 -14.75 13.33 18.50
CA TRP A 259 -14.92 12.10 17.73
C TRP A 259 -16.19 12.10 16.87
N ALA A 260 -17.28 12.70 17.35
CA ALA A 260 -18.56 12.69 16.65
C ALA A 260 -18.47 13.53 15.38
N GLY A 261 -17.94 14.76 15.49
CA GLY A 261 -17.69 15.62 14.35
C GLY A 261 -16.70 15.00 13.36
N PHE A 262 -15.63 14.36 13.84
CA PHE A 262 -14.69 13.65 12.96
C PHE A 262 -15.38 12.54 12.16
N VAL A 263 -16.21 11.72 12.79
CA VAL A 263 -16.92 10.62 12.11
C VAL A 263 -17.96 11.12 11.12
N GLU A 264 -18.70 12.17 11.47
CA GLU A 264 -19.64 12.82 10.55
C GLU A 264 -18.90 13.33 9.32
N PHE A 265 -17.76 14.00 9.53
CA PHE A 265 -16.89 14.49 8.47
C PHE A 265 -16.43 13.37 7.51
N ILE A 266 -15.85 12.28 8.05
CA ILE A 266 -15.41 11.14 7.24
C ILE A 266 -16.60 10.49 6.52
N THR A 267 -17.77 10.43 7.15
CA THR A 267 -18.99 9.90 6.52
C THR A 267 -19.38 10.70 5.27
N GLU A 268 -19.30 12.03 5.33
CA GLU A 268 -19.58 12.88 4.16
C GLU A 268 -18.53 12.73 3.05
N LEU A 269 -17.24 12.55 3.39
CA LEU A 269 -16.21 12.26 2.39
C LEU A 269 -16.47 10.93 1.68
N LEU A 270 -16.79 9.87 2.42
CA LEU A 270 -17.07 8.54 1.85
C LEU A 270 -18.24 8.54 0.86
N LYS A 271 -19.23 9.43 1.00
CA LYS A 271 -20.35 9.56 0.04
C LYS A 271 -19.90 10.04 -1.34
N LYS A 272 -18.78 10.74 -1.43
CA LYS A 272 -18.20 11.24 -2.70
C LYS A 272 -17.37 10.16 -3.39
N GLU A 273 -16.93 9.15 -2.65
CA GLU A 273 -16.07 8.08 -3.15
C GLU A 273 -16.84 6.91 -3.77
N LYS A 274 -16.25 6.32 -4.82
CA LYS A 274 -16.76 5.07 -5.38
C LYS A 274 -16.35 3.90 -4.49
N PRO A 275 -17.28 2.99 -4.14
CA PRO A 275 -16.96 1.79 -3.38
C PRO A 275 -15.85 0.95 -4.06
N LYS A 276 -14.91 0.48 -3.25
CA LYS A 276 -13.77 -0.34 -3.67
C LYS A 276 -14.03 -1.80 -3.33
N TRP A 277 -13.46 -2.71 -4.12
CA TRP A 277 -13.54 -4.13 -3.80
C TRP A 277 -12.89 -4.42 -2.45
N ASN A 278 -13.62 -5.10 -1.57
CA ASN A 278 -13.17 -5.51 -0.26
C ASN A 278 -12.81 -7.00 -0.28
N PRO A 279 -11.53 -7.36 -0.09
CA PRO A 279 -11.09 -8.76 -0.15
C PRO A 279 -11.72 -9.62 0.95
N MET A 280 -11.94 -9.05 2.15
CA MET A 280 -12.50 -9.77 3.30
C MET A 280 -13.99 -10.05 3.13
N LEU A 281 -14.74 -9.09 2.59
CA LEU A 281 -16.19 -9.22 2.39
C LEU A 281 -16.59 -9.73 1.01
N LYS A 282 -15.63 -9.86 0.09
CA LYS A 282 -15.83 -10.27 -1.31
C LYS A 282 -16.97 -9.50 -2.00
N ARG A 283 -16.99 -8.18 -1.77
CA ARG A 283 -17.96 -7.23 -2.37
C ARG A 283 -17.39 -5.82 -2.37
N ARG A 284 -17.99 -4.91 -3.14
CA ARG A 284 -17.60 -3.49 -3.11
C ARG A 284 -18.15 -2.82 -1.85
N THR A 285 -17.28 -2.16 -1.07
CA THR A 285 -17.64 -1.37 0.12
C THR A 285 -16.90 -0.04 0.12
N PRO A 286 -17.31 0.94 0.95
CA PRO A 286 -16.51 2.14 1.19
C PRO A 286 -15.10 1.79 1.71
N TRP A 287 -14.18 2.76 1.67
CA TRP A 287 -12.85 2.62 2.24
C TRP A 287 -12.85 2.37 3.75
N ILE A 288 -13.81 2.99 4.46
CA ILE A 288 -13.90 2.93 5.91
C ILE A 288 -15.30 2.45 6.30
N ASP A 289 -15.37 1.39 7.09
CA ASP A 289 -16.59 0.95 7.77
C ASP A 289 -16.81 1.81 9.02
N ILE A 290 -17.64 2.85 8.88
CA ILE A 290 -17.96 3.79 9.95
C ILE A 290 -18.52 3.11 11.20
N ASN A 291 -19.26 2.00 11.05
CA ASN A 291 -19.83 1.30 12.19
C ASN A 291 -18.73 0.61 13.00
N ARG A 292 -17.81 -0.08 12.31
CA ARG A 292 -16.65 -0.73 12.96
C ARG A 292 -15.68 0.30 13.53
N LEU A 293 -15.46 1.41 12.83
CA LEU A 293 -14.62 2.50 13.30
C LEU A 293 -15.18 3.09 14.62
N ASN A 294 -16.48 3.37 14.66
CA ASN A 294 -17.16 3.85 15.86
C ASN A 294 -17.16 2.82 17.00
N GLN A 295 -17.37 1.54 16.68
CA GLN A 295 -17.31 0.48 17.68
C GLN A 295 -15.94 0.42 18.35
N LYS A 296 -14.87 0.64 17.58
CA LYS A 296 -13.48 0.58 18.05
C LYS A 296 -13.06 1.82 18.81
N TYR A 297 -13.42 3.02 18.35
CA TYR A 297 -12.86 4.28 18.84
C TYR A 297 -13.86 5.27 19.44
N GLY A 298 -15.16 5.09 19.20
CA GLY A 298 -16.19 6.05 19.57
C GLY A 298 -16.45 6.19 21.07
N GLY A 299 -15.80 5.37 21.87
CA GLY A 299 -16.03 5.28 23.30
C GLY A 299 -17.41 4.70 23.58
N VAL A 300 -17.49 3.82 24.58
CA VAL A 300 -18.79 3.49 25.14
C VAL A 300 -19.34 4.80 25.67
N ARG A 301 -20.46 5.30 25.11
CA ARG A 301 -21.36 6.16 25.88
C ARG A 301 -21.62 5.37 27.16
N ARG A 302 -20.91 5.69 28.26
CA ARG A 302 -21.38 5.31 29.59
C ARG A 302 -22.80 5.84 29.59
N LYS A 303 -23.78 4.94 29.54
CA LYS A 303 -25.16 5.30 29.82
C LYS A 303 -25.06 6.00 31.17
N SER A 304 -25.11 7.33 31.16
CA SER A 304 -25.25 8.09 32.38
C SER A 304 -26.45 7.46 33.04
N ALA A 305 -26.23 6.79 34.18
CA ALA A 305 -27.30 6.24 34.96
C ALA A 305 -28.33 7.36 35.09
N ARG A 306 -29.53 7.14 34.55
CA ARG A 306 -30.63 8.08 34.67
C ARG A 306 -30.75 8.36 36.16
N ALA A 307 -30.39 9.58 36.58
CA ALA A 307 -30.78 10.05 37.89
C ALA A 307 -32.31 9.89 37.97
N PRO A 308 -32.86 9.32 39.05
CA PRO A 308 -34.29 9.09 39.16
C PRO A 308 -35.01 10.43 39.03
N ALA A 309 -36.06 10.43 38.21
CA ALA A 309 -36.88 11.58 37.91
C ALA A 309 -37.35 12.28 39.20
N ARG A 310 -36.95 13.53 39.40
CA ARG A 310 -37.63 14.41 40.36
C ARG A 310 -38.92 14.91 39.71
N ALA A 311 -40.01 14.73 40.45
CA ALA A 311 -41.37 15.12 40.11
C ALA A 311 -41.50 16.63 39.77
N PRO A 312 -42.51 17.04 38.99
CA PRO A 312 -42.63 18.40 38.48
C PRO A 312 -43.16 19.36 39.56
N SER A 313 -42.42 20.42 39.84
CA SER A 313 -42.94 21.61 40.52
C SER A 313 -43.53 22.56 39.48
N ARG A 314 -44.83 22.83 39.63
CA ARG A 314 -45.62 23.82 38.89
C ARG A 314 -45.14 25.27 39.14
N ALA A 315 -45.63 26.15 38.25
CA ALA A 315 -45.53 27.61 38.19
C ALA A 315 -44.26 28.13 37.50
N GLY A 316 -44.31 28.98 36.48
CA GLY A 316 -45.40 29.66 35.79
C GLY A 316 -44.81 30.80 34.95
N GLY A 317 -45.50 31.18 33.86
CA GLY A 317 -45.45 32.55 33.34
C GLY A 317 -44.49 32.88 32.18
N ASN A 318 -45.11 32.99 31.00
CA ASN A 318 -45.02 34.09 30.03
C ASN A 318 -43.79 34.29 29.11
N ASN A 319 -44.15 34.35 27.81
CA ASN A 319 -43.73 35.29 26.76
C ASN A 319 -42.23 35.27 26.33
N SER A 320 -41.82 35.35 25.07
CA SER A 320 -42.44 35.85 23.83
C SER A 320 -41.51 35.59 22.63
N SER A 321 -42.08 35.49 21.43
CA SER A 321 -41.62 36.05 20.12
C SER A 321 -40.21 35.71 19.59
N ILE A 322 -40.06 34.99 18.47
CA ILE A 322 -40.01 35.47 17.05
C ILE A 322 -38.57 35.72 16.54
N CYS A 323 -38.39 35.45 15.24
CA CYS A 323 -37.31 35.80 14.28
C CYS A 323 -36.14 34.80 14.21
N GLU A 324 -35.98 34.02 13.12
CA GLU A 324 -35.62 34.34 11.71
C GLU A 324 -34.16 33.90 11.48
N LEU A 325 -33.91 32.89 10.65
CA LEU A 325 -33.52 33.03 9.24
C LEU A 325 -32.28 33.92 9.03
N CYS A 326 -31.13 33.28 8.81
CA CYS A 326 -30.12 33.78 7.87
C CYS A 326 -29.30 32.61 7.29
N THR A 327 -29.69 32.27 6.06
CA THR A 327 -28.84 31.76 4.98
C THR A 327 -27.78 32.82 4.59
N ILE A 328 -26.77 32.41 3.81
CA ILE A 328 -25.71 33.15 3.10
C ILE A 328 -24.35 32.87 3.77
N MET A 329 -23.34 32.26 3.14
CA MET A 329 -23.02 32.01 1.72
C MET A 329 -22.33 30.66 1.58
#